data_AF-A0A2V9DEG1-F1
#
_entry.id   AF-A0A2V9DEG1-F1
#
_cell.length_a   1.000
_cell.length_b   1.000
_cell.length_c   1.000
_cell.angle_alpha   90.00
_cell.angle_beta   90.00
_cell.angle_gamma   90.00
#
_symmetry.space_group_name_H-M   'P 1'
#
loop_
_entity.id
_entity.type
_entity.pdbx_description
1 polymer ?
#
loop_
_entity_poly.entity_id
_entity_poly.type
_entity_poly.pdbx_seq_one_letter_code
_entity_poly.pdbx_strand_id
1 'polypeptide(L)'
;MSAKNTPTSYVRRSTVLFAAAAFTLGLVIPYRLALGHPQQQRPQGFPDLVGGLKAVPGCLGVETARTASGKNVIFAWFEDKKAVLNWYSSDTHQHAMRMLVGDQKPDAPLQGLPDDIGPILAIASITMSDKPQFEGVSMPLSQISIELYKPVTGGIFLGSRFAPPGLKVSGMKDYTPKQSK
;
A
#
# COMPACT_ATOMS: atom_id res chain seq x y z
N MET A 1 4.34 -5.38 76.46
CA MET A 1 4.71 -4.30 77.40
C MET A 1 6.01 -3.68 76.90
N SER A 2 6.04 -2.36 76.65
CA SER A 2 7.20 -1.50 76.33
C SER A 2 8.04 -1.81 75.07
N ALA A 3 8.58 -0.87 74.30
CA ALA A 3 8.44 0.59 74.19
C ALA A 3 8.94 1.00 72.78
N LYS A 4 8.49 2.19 72.35
CA LYS A 4 8.78 2.88 71.08
C LYS A 4 10.29 3.16 70.91
N ASN A 5 10.75 3.25 69.66
CA ASN A 5 11.78 4.21 69.25
C ASN A 5 11.65 4.56 67.76
N THR A 6 11.22 5.80 67.51
CA THR A 6 11.32 6.52 66.24
C THR A 6 12.66 7.26 66.21
N PRO A 7 13.30 7.44 65.04
CA PRO A 7 14.04 8.67 64.82
C PRO A 7 13.49 9.49 63.65
N THR A 8 13.47 10.78 63.94
CA THR A 8 13.01 11.95 63.21
C THR A 8 13.87 12.26 61.98
N SER A 9 13.18 12.68 60.91
CA SER A 9 13.55 13.63 59.85
C SER A 9 15.02 14.03 59.62
N TYR A 10 15.44 13.98 58.35
CA TYR A 10 16.26 15.05 57.77
C TYR A 10 15.77 15.40 56.35
N VAL A 11 15.09 16.53 56.24
CA VAL A 11 14.77 17.19 54.98
C VAL A 11 16.02 17.94 54.53
N ARG A 12 16.58 17.63 53.35
CA ARG A 12 17.54 18.51 52.68
C ARG A 12 16.92 19.00 51.38
N ARG A 13 16.50 20.26 51.42
CA ARG A 13 16.24 21.08 50.22
C ARG A 13 17.56 21.25 49.48
N SER A 14 17.57 20.97 48.20
CA SER A 14 18.67 21.34 47.31
C SER A 14 18.07 21.87 46.02
N THR A 15 17.93 23.19 46.00
CA THR A 15 17.72 24.01 44.81
C THR A 15 18.86 23.73 43.83
N VAL A 16 18.56 23.24 42.63
CA VAL A 16 19.53 23.24 41.53
C VAL A 16 18.90 24.01 40.37
N LEU A 17 19.65 25.01 39.94
CA LEU A 17 19.29 26.04 39.00
C LEU A 17 18.93 25.49 37.62
N PHE A 18 17.98 26.15 36.98
CA PHE A 18 17.76 26.12 35.54
C PHE A 18 19.02 26.60 34.82
N ALA A 19 19.70 25.70 34.11
CA ALA A 19 20.65 26.07 33.05
C ALA A 19 19.94 25.88 31.70
N ALA A 20 19.38 26.96 31.19
CA ALA A 20 18.91 27.04 29.81
C ALA A 20 20.12 27.04 28.87
N ALA A 21 20.43 25.89 28.28
CA ALA A 21 21.39 25.80 27.19
C ALA A 21 20.66 26.11 25.87
N ALA A 22 20.83 27.35 25.39
CA ALA A 22 20.40 27.76 24.07
C ALA A 22 21.27 27.05 23.01
N PHE A 23 20.74 26.00 22.38
CA PHE A 23 21.29 25.43 21.16
C PHE A 23 20.79 26.25 19.97
N THR A 24 21.45 27.36 19.67
CA THR A 24 21.32 28.03 18.38
C THR A 24 22.20 27.31 17.37
N LEU A 25 21.72 26.19 16.83
CA LEU A 25 22.28 25.62 15.61
C LEU A 25 21.49 26.19 14.42
N GLY A 26 22.08 27.18 13.76
CA GLY A 26 21.61 27.67 12.47
C GLY A 26 21.73 26.58 11.42
N LEU A 27 20.63 25.90 11.13
CA LEU A 27 20.46 25.12 9.92
C LEU A 27 19.68 25.97 8.94
N VAL A 28 20.43 26.61 8.03
CA VAL A 28 19.93 27.02 6.73
C VAL A 28 19.33 25.76 6.10
N ILE A 29 18.01 25.70 5.95
CA ILE A 29 17.34 24.66 5.17
C ILE A 29 17.22 25.23 3.75
N PRO A 30 18.17 24.99 2.83
CA PRO A 30 17.91 25.28 1.44
C PRO A 30 16.87 24.28 0.94
N TYR A 31 15.84 24.80 0.28
CA TYR A 31 15.00 24.12 -0.69
C TYR A 31 14.41 22.76 -0.26
N ARG A 32 13.11 22.78 0.02
CA ARG A 32 12.24 21.64 -0.22
C ARG A 32 12.37 21.25 -1.70
N LEU A 33 13.28 20.33 -1.99
CA LEU A 33 13.21 19.47 -3.16
C LEU A 33 11.78 18.91 -3.19
N ALA A 34 11.04 19.23 -4.24
CA ALA A 34 9.84 18.51 -4.58
C ALA A 34 10.23 17.03 -4.61
N LEU A 35 9.72 16.26 -3.65
CA LEU A 35 9.78 14.80 -3.66
C LEU A 35 8.86 14.35 -4.81
N GLY A 36 9.34 14.50 -6.05
CA GLY A 36 8.77 13.77 -7.16
C GLY A 36 8.88 12.30 -6.80
N HIS A 37 7.74 11.61 -6.75
CA HIS A 37 7.76 10.16 -6.72
C HIS A 37 8.62 9.70 -7.92
N PRO A 38 9.65 8.87 -7.72
CA PRO A 38 10.43 8.36 -8.83
C PRO A 38 9.45 7.65 -9.76
N GLN A 39 9.18 8.27 -10.91
CA GLN A 39 8.36 7.64 -11.93
C GLN A 39 9.18 6.44 -12.39
N GLN A 40 8.75 5.25 -11.98
CA GLN A 40 9.43 4.01 -12.25
C GLN A 40 9.57 3.89 -13.77
N GLN A 41 10.79 4.06 -14.29
CA GLN A 41 11.06 3.96 -15.72
C GLN A 41 10.66 2.54 -16.14
N ARG A 42 9.62 2.45 -16.98
CA ARG A 42 9.12 1.17 -17.47
C ARG A 42 10.22 0.54 -18.34
N PRO A 43 10.56 -0.75 -18.14
CA PRO A 43 11.39 -1.47 -19.10
C PRO A 43 10.78 -1.33 -20.51
N GLN A 44 11.62 -1.03 -21.49
CA GLN A 44 11.18 -0.82 -22.86
C GLN A 44 10.47 -2.09 -23.39
N GLY A 45 9.24 -1.94 -23.88
CA GLY A 45 8.39 -3.06 -24.34
C GLY A 45 7.48 -3.66 -23.26
N PHE A 46 7.55 -3.22 -22.00
CA PHE A 46 6.59 -3.65 -20.98
C PHE A 46 5.27 -2.86 -21.10
N PRO A 47 4.10 -3.51 -21.00
CA PRO A 47 2.81 -2.83 -21.14
C PRO A 47 2.61 -1.76 -20.07
N ASP A 48 1.79 -0.75 -20.37
CA ASP A 48 1.30 0.17 -19.36
C ASP A 48 0.30 -0.52 -18.44
N LEU A 49 0.78 -1.23 -17.43
CA LEU A 49 -0.09 -1.97 -16.51
C LEU A 49 -1.08 -1.04 -15.80
N VAL A 50 -0.63 0.14 -15.35
CA VAL A 50 -1.48 1.09 -14.61
C VAL A 50 -2.54 1.68 -15.54
N GLY A 51 -2.14 2.10 -16.74
CA GLY A 51 -3.08 2.60 -17.75
C GLY A 51 -4.10 1.54 -18.16
N GLY A 52 -3.65 0.31 -18.42
CA GLY A 52 -4.50 -0.82 -18.77
C GLY A 52 -5.51 -1.16 -17.67
N LEU A 53 -5.07 -1.19 -16.40
CA LEU A 53 -5.97 -1.38 -15.26
C LEU A 53 -7.02 -0.28 -15.16
N LYS A 54 -6.62 1.00 -15.26
CA LYS A 54 -7.55 2.14 -15.21
C LYS A 54 -8.56 2.15 -16.36
N ALA A 55 -8.24 1.53 -17.49
CA ALA A 55 -9.12 1.44 -18.65
C ALA A 55 -10.18 0.33 -18.52
N VAL A 56 -10.06 -0.59 -17.55
CA VAL A 56 -11.02 -1.68 -17.36
C VAL A 56 -12.35 -1.12 -16.81
N PRO A 57 -13.49 -1.36 -17.47
CA PRO A 57 -14.80 -1.04 -16.91
C PRO A 57 -15.00 -1.73 -15.55
N GLY A 58 -15.30 -0.93 -14.53
CA GLY A 58 -15.45 -1.37 -13.15
C GLY A 58 -14.16 -1.36 -12.31
N CYS A 59 -13.02 -0.91 -12.87
CA CYS A 59 -11.87 -0.53 -12.06
C CYS A 59 -12.13 0.82 -11.38
N LEU A 60 -12.23 0.81 -10.05
CA LEU A 60 -12.54 1.96 -9.20
C LEU A 60 -11.36 2.88 -8.95
N GLY A 61 -10.14 2.37 -9.13
CA GLY A 61 -8.91 3.13 -8.93
C GLY A 61 -7.69 2.24 -8.91
N VAL A 62 -6.53 2.87 -9.13
CA VAL A 62 -5.22 2.22 -9.10
C VAL A 62 -4.23 3.09 -8.35
N GLU A 63 -3.51 2.50 -7.40
CA GLU A 63 -2.44 3.12 -6.63
C GLU A 63 -1.13 2.35 -6.82
N THR A 64 0.00 3.04 -6.73
CA THR A 64 1.32 2.40 -6.82
C THR A 64 2.20 2.78 -5.64
N ALA A 65 2.98 1.83 -5.14
CA ALA A 65 3.92 2.08 -4.06
C ALA A 65 5.20 1.27 -4.25
N ARG A 66 6.27 1.70 -3.57
CA ARG A 66 7.45 0.88 -3.33
C ARG A 66 7.50 0.51 -1.86
N THR A 67 7.47 -0.78 -1.56
CA THR A 67 7.55 -1.26 -0.17
C THR A 67 8.97 -1.12 0.38
N ALA A 68 9.10 -1.07 1.70
CA ALA A 68 10.40 -1.12 2.38
C ALA A 68 11.21 -2.39 2.03
N SER A 69 10.52 -3.50 1.70
CA SER A 69 11.15 -4.73 1.22
C SER A 69 11.62 -4.70 -0.24
N GLY A 70 11.51 -3.55 -0.91
CA GLY A 70 11.99 -3.36 -2.28
C GLY A 70 11.01 -3.72 -3.39
N LYS A 71 9.80 -4.19 -3.08
CA LYS A 71 8.76 -4.51 -4.07
C LYS A 71 8.14 -3.25 -4.64
N ASN A 72 7.98 -3.20 -5.94
CA ASN A 72 7.07 -2.27 -6.61
C ASN A 72 5.69 -2.91 -6.64
N VAL A 73 4.68 -2.21 -6.15
CA VAL A 73 3.34 -2.77 -5.92
C VAL A 73 2.31 -1.90 -6.60
N ILE A 74 1.38 -2.55 -7.30
CA ILE A 74 0.18 -1.94 -7.87
C ILE A 74 -1.02 -2.48 -7.08
N PHE A 75 -1.83 -1.57 -6.56
CA PHE A 75 -3.12 -1.86 -5.95
C PHE A 75 -4.21 -1.44 -6.92
N ALA A 76 -5.07 -2.36 -7.34
CA ALA A 76 -6.19 -2.06 -8.22
C ALA A 76 -7.50 -2.54 -7.58
N TRP A 77 -8.46 -1.64 -7.43
CA TRP A 77 -9.76 -1.96 -6.86
C TRP A 77 -10.79 -2.12 -7.95
N PHE A 78 -11.52 -3.23 -7.91
CA PHE A 78 -12.61 -3.54 -8.83
C PHE A 78 -13.93 -3.56 -8.07
N GLU A 79 -15.00 -3.10 -8.72
CA GLU A 79 -16.33 -3.01 -8.11
C GLU A 79 -16.95 -4.37 -7.82
N ASP A 80 -16.64 -5.38 -8.64
CA ASP A 80 -17.18 -6.73 -8.54
C ASP A 80 -16.31 -7.79 -9.24
N LYS A 81 -16.77 -9.04 -9.22
CA LYS A 81 -16.15 -10.18 -9.92
C LYS A 81 -16.07 -9.96 -11.43
N LYS A 82 -17.11 -9.37 -12.05
CA LYS A 82 -17.17 -9.16 -13.50
C LYS A 82 -16.08 -8.19 -13.96
N ALA A 83 -15.84 -7.12 -13.23
CA ALA A 83 -14.79 -6.16 -13.52
C ALA A 83 -13.38 -6.81 -13.46
N VAL A 84 -13.16 -7.72 -12.51
CA VAL A 84 -11.92 -8.51 -12.46
C VAL A 84 -11.82 -9.44 -13.67
N LEU A 85 -12.90 -10.14 -14.05
CA LEU A 85 -12.90 -10.99 -15.24
C LEU A 85 -12.63 -10.19 -16.53
N ASN A 86 -13.20 -8.99 -16.66
CA ASN A 86 -12.92 -8.08 -17.78
C ASN A 86 -11.42 -7.74 -17.83
N TRP A 87 -10.80 -7.48 -16.68
CA TRP A 87 -9.36 -7.26 -16.58
C TRP A 87 -8.57 -8.49 -17.02
N TYR A 88 -8.89 -9.68 -16.51
CA TYR A 88 -8.21 -10.92 -16.92
C TYR A 88 -8.30 -11.14 -18.44
N SER A 89 -9.44 -10.83 -19.07
CA SER A 89 -9.59 -10.94 -20.53
C SER A 89 -9.00 -9.78 -21.33
N SER A 90 -8.54 -8.71 -20.69
CA SER A 90 -8.04 -7.52 -21.38
C SER A 90 -6.73 -7.79 -22.15
N ASP A 91 -6.53 -7.09 -23.26
CA ASP A 91 -5.31 -7.20 -24.06
C ASP A 91 -4.05 -6.92 -23.24
N THR A 92 -4.08 -5.93 -22.34
CA THR A 92 -2.95 -5.61 -21.47
C THR A 92 -2.61 -6.75 -20.53
N HIS A 93 -3.60 -7.37 -19.87
CA HIS A 93 -3.35 -8.50 -18.98
C HIS A 93 -2.88 -9.73 -19.75
N GLN A 94 -3.55 -10.08 -20.84
CA GLN A 94 -3.19 -11.21 -21.68
C GLN A 94 -1.80 -11.07 -22.29
N HIS A 95 -1.41 -9.85 -22.69
CA HIS A 95 -0.06 -9.58 -23.16
C HIS A 95 0.99 -9.74 -22.05
N ALA A 96 0.73 -9.22 -20.85
CA ALA A 96 1.62 -9.40 -19.70
C ALA A 96 1.76 -10.88 -19.32
N MET A 97 0.67 -11.66 -19.31
CA MET A 97 0.71 -13.09 -19.03
C MET A 97 1.52 -13.86 -20.07
N ARG A 98 1.36 -13.56 -21.37
CA ARG A 98 2.21 -14.17 -22.41
C ARG A 98 3.70 -13.90 -22.21
N MET A 99 4.08 -12.73 -21.70
CA MET A 99 5.48 -12.41 -21.40
C MET A 99 6.02 -13.16 -20.17
N LEU A 100 5.14 -13.60 -19.26
CA LEU A 100 5.52 -14.22 -17.97
C LEU A 100 5.46 -15.74 -17.97
N VAL A 101 4.45 -16.31 -18.64
CA VAL A 101 4.19 -17.76 -18.62
C VAL A 101 4.11 -18.38 -20.02
N GLY A 102 4.38 -17.59 -21.07
CA GLY A 102 4.39 -18.07 -22.45
C GLY A 102 3.03 -18.64 -22.88
N ASP A 103 3.05 -19.85 -23.44
CA ASP A 103 1.86 -20.57 -23.92
C ASP A 103 1.16 -21.39 -22.82
N GLN A 104 1.63 -21.32 -21.58
CA GLN A 104 0.95 -21.99 -20.47
C GLN A 104 -0.46 -21.43 -20.30
N LYS A 105 -1.42 -22.34 -20.07
CA LYS A 105 -2.82 -22.01 -19.83
C LYS A 105 -3.11 -22.11 -18.33
N PRO A 106 -3.10 -21.00 -17.59
CA PRO A 106 -3.50 -21.03 -16.19
C PRO A 106 -4.97 -21.40 -16.06
N ASP A 107 -5.35 -21.91 -14.88
CA ASP A 107 -6.75 -22.14 -14.53
C ASP A 107 -7.56 -20.85 -14.68
N ALA A 108 -8.85 -20.99 -14.99
CA ALA A 108 -9.74 -19.83 -15.05
C ALA A 108 -9.76 -19.10 -13.69
N PRO A 109 -9.68 -17.77 -13.67
CA PRO A 109 -9.65 -17.00 -12.43
C PRO A 109 -11.01 -17.03 -11.72
N LEU A 110 -11.00 -16.85 -10.39
CA LEU A 110 -12.21 -16.67 -9.55
C LEU A 110 -13.20 -17.84 -9.58
N GLN A 111 -12.74 -19.06 -9.89
CA GLN A 111 -13.58 -20.27 -9.84
C GLN A 111 -14.20 -20.48 -8.45
N GLY A 112 -15.47 -20.89 -8.43
CA GLY A 112 -16.21 -21.19 -7.20
C GLY A 112 -16.68 -19.99 -6.39
N LEU A 113 -16.36 -18.76 -6.81
CA LEU A 113 -16.84 -17.55 -6.13
C LEU A 113 -18.22 -17.11 -6.68
N PRO A 114 -19.15 -16.68 -5.82
CA PRO A 114 -20.42 -16.12 -6.28
C PRO A 114 -20.21 -14.78 -7.01
N ASP A 115 -21.15 -14.41 -7.88
CA ASP A 115 -21.03 -13.19 -8.68
C ASP A 115 -21.23 -11.91 -7.85
N ASP A 116 -22.05 -11.98 -6.81
CA ASP A 116 -22.35 -10.89 -5.88
C ASP A 116 -21.35 -10.80 -4.70
N ILE A 117 -20.14 -11.36 -4.88
CA ILE A 117 -19.08 -11.32 -3.87
C ILE A 117 -18.66 -9.89 -3.49
N GLY A 118 -19.06 -8.88 -4.26
CA GLY A 118 -18.73 -7.48 -4.03
C GLY A 118 -17.31 -7.16 -4.49
N PRO A 119 -16.72 -6.06 -3.99
CA PRO A 119 -15.49 -5.54 -4.56
C PRO A 119 -14.27 -6.41 -4.26
N ILE A 120 -13.30 -6.35 -5.15
CA ILE A 120 -12.07 -7.12 -5.10
C ILE A 120 -10.88 -6.18 -5.27
N LEU A 121 -9.86 -6.33 -4.43
CA LEU A 121 -8.56 -5.70 -4.56
C LEU A 121 -7.61 -6.70 -5.23
N ALA A 122 -7.05 -6.34 -6.38
CA ALA A 122 -5.90 -7.00 -6.93
C ALA A 122 -4.62 -6.30 -6.48
N ILE A 123 -3.65 -7.08 -6.00
CA ILE A 123 -2.31 -6.61 -5.68
C ILE A 123 -1.33 -7.30 -6.61
N ALA A 124 -0.70 -6.52 -7.49
CA ALA A 124 0.44 -7.01 -8.27
C ALA A 124 1.72 -6.51 -7.61
N SER A 125 2.64 -7.42 -7.25
CA SER A 125 3.93 -7.05 -6.69
C SER A 125 5.07 -7.57 -7.56
N ILE A 126 6.07 -6.74 -7.79
CA ILE A 126 7.20 -7.01 -8.67
C ILE A 126 8.50 -6.62 -7.96
N THR A 127 9.45 -7.56 -7.90
CA THR A 127 10.82 -7.29 -7.48
C THR A 127 11.73 -7.45 -8.70
N MET A 128 12.47 -6.40 -9.05
CA MET A 128 13.44 -6.45 -10.15
C MET A 128 14.70 -7.21 -9.70
N SER A 129 15.49 -7.66 -10.66
CA SER A 129 16.83 -8.22 -10.48
C SER A 129 17.79 -7.57 -11.49
N ASP A 130 19.09 -7.85 -11.35
CA ASP A 130 20.08 -7.33 -12.32
C ASP A 130 20.10 -8.13 -13.63
N LYS A 131 19.62 -9.38 -13.58
CA LYS A 131 19.54 -10.31 -14.72
C LYS A 131 18.29 -11.18 -14.63
N PRO A 132 17.78 -11.73 -15.74
CA PRO A 132 16.67 -12.69 -15.73
C PRO A 132 16.93 -13.87 -14.78
N GLN A 133 15.92 -14.27 -13.99
CA GLN A 133 16.04 -15.33 -12.98
C GLN A 133 15.18 -16.56 -13.28
N PHE A 134 14.22 -16.46 -14.19
CA PHE A 134 13.25 -17.52 -14.50
C PHE A 134 13.45 -18.02 -15.93
N GLU A 135 13.41 -19.34 -16.11
CA GLU A 135 13.47 -19.96 -17.43
C GLU A 135 12.30 -19.49 -18.30
N GLY A 136 12.58 -19.13 -19.56
CA GLY A 136 11.56 -18.64 -20.50
C GLY A 136 11.09 -17.19 -20.28
N VAL A 137 11.55 -16.51 -19.22
CA VAL A 137 11.19 -15.10 -18.95
C VAL A 137 12.41 -14.21 -19.16
N SER A 138 12.39 -13.37 -20.19
CA SER A 138 13.50 -12.47 -20.53
C SER A 138 13.60 -11.22 -19.65
N MET A 139 12.57 -10.93 -18.85
CA MET A 139 12.56 -9.77 -17.97
C MET A 139 13.45 -9.98 -16.74
N PRO A 140 14.23 -8.96 -16.31
CA PRO A 140 15.08 -9.05 -15.15
C PRO A 140 14.25 -8.84 -13.87
N LEU A 141 13.45 -9.84 -13.52
CA LEU A 141 12.67 -9.89 -12.28
C LEU A 141 13.12 -11.08 -11.43
N SER A 142 13.15 -10.89 -10.12
CA SER A 142 13.37 -11.94 -9.10
C SER A 142 12.07 -12.41 -8.46
N GLN A 143 10.98 -11.65 -8.63
CA GLN A 143 9.68 -12.02 -8.13
C GLN A 143 8.58 -11.26 -8.88
N ILE A 144 7.48 -11.96 -9.19
CA ILE A 144 6.20 -11.38 -9.56
C ILE A 144 5.07 -12.15 -8.86
N SER A 145 4.02 -11.45 -8.44
CA SER A 145 2.84 -12.03 -7.82
C SER A 145 1.61 -11.21 -8.20
N ILE A 146 0.49 -11.89 -8.40
CA ILE A 146 -0.84 -11.29 -8.56
C ILE A 146 -1.76 -11.98 -7.55
N GLU A 147 -2.26 -11.23 -6.59
CA GLU A 147 -3.07 -11.75 -5.49
C GLU A 147 -4.39 -10.98 -5.42
N LEU A 148 -5.48 -11.68 -5.10
CA LEU A 148 -6.83 -11.12 -5.04
C LEU A 148 -7.36 -11.18 -3.61
N TYR A 149 -7.85 -10.04 -3.13
CA TYR A 149 -8.33 -9.85 -1.76
C TYR A 149 -9.74 -9.25 -1.77
N LYS A 150 -10.59 -9.70 -0.84
CA LYS A 150 -11.90 -9.10 -0.61
C LYS A 150 -11.86 -8.21 0.65
N PRO A 151 -12.38 -6.97 0.60
CA PRO A 151 -12.63 -6.20 1.81
C PRO A 151 -13.63 -6.93 2.72
N VAL A 152 -13.27 -7.07 4.00
CA VAL A 152 -14.16 -7.61 5.03
C VAL A 152 -14.98 -6.50 5.70
N THR A 153 -16.04 -6.88 6.40
CA THR A 153 -16.91 -5.94 7.12
C THR A 153 -16.14 -5.20 8.22
N GLY A 154 -16.36 -3.88 8.31
CA GLY A 154 -15.78 -3.00 9.32
C GLY A 154 -14.74 -2.04 8.74
N GLY A 155 -13.80 -1.61 9.59
CA GLY A 155 -12.79 -0.62 9.28
C GLY A 155 -13.24 0.81 9.60
N ILE A 156 -12.25 1.68 9.76
CA ILE A 156 -12.45 3.10 10.08
C ILE A 156 -11.53 3.95 9.22
N PHE A 157 -11.90 5.21 9.02
CA PHE A 157 -10.98 6.21 8.48
C PHE A 157 -11.23 7.59 9.10
N LEU A 158 -10.19 8.43 9.09
CA LEU A 158 -10.23 9.82 9.50
C LEU A 158 -9.52 10.66 8.42
N GLY A 159 -10.19 11.70 7.92
CA GLY A 159 -9.75 12.53 6.81
C GLY A 159 -9.91 11.82 5.46
N SER A 160 -9.08 10.81 5.20
CA SER A 160 -9.10 10.04 3.95
C SER A 160 -8.79 8.57 4.21
N ARG A 161 -8.81 7.77 3.15
CA ARG A 161 -8.52 6.34 3.19
C ARG A 161 -7.61 5.95 2.04
N PHE A 162 -6.97 4.80 2.16
CA PHE A 162 -6.07 4.27 1.13
C PHE A 162 -6.80 3.88 -0.15
N ALA A 163 -7.96 3.23 -0.03
CA ALA A 163 -8.77 2.84 -1.18
C ALA A 163 -9.51 4.03 -1.83
N PRO A 164 -9.77 3.99 -3.14
CA PRO A 164 -10.46 5.07 -3.85
C PRO A 164 -11.88 5.30 -3.28
N PRO A 165 -12.41 6.54 -3.27
CA PRO A 165 -13.74 6.87 -2.71
C PRO A 165 -14.92 6.06 -3.26
N GLY A 166 -14.80 5.52 -4.48
CA GLY A 166 -15.81 4.64 -5.09
C GLY A 166 -15.99 3.30 -4.37
N LEU A 167 -14.95 2.77 -3.72
CA LEU A 167 -14.99 1.46 -3.06
C LEU A 167 -16.01 1.42 -1.91
N LYS A 168 -16.97 0.50 -1.98
CA LYS A 168 -17.94 0.27 -0.90
C LYS A 168 -17.48 -0.88 -0.02
N VAL A 169 -17.28 -0.62 1.26
CA VAL A 169 -16.91 -1.65 2.24
C VAL A 169 -18.00 -1.69 3.30
N SER A 170 -18.58 -2.87 3.50
CA SER A 170 -19.65 -3.06 4.49
C SER A 170 -19.18 -2.64 5.87
N GLY A 171 -19.96 -1.85 6.60
CA GLY A 171 -19.65 -1.44 7.97
C GLY A 171 -18.47 -0.49 8.16
N MET A 172 -17.83 0.01 7.09
CA MET A 172 -16.76 1.01 7.20
C MET A 172 -17.32 2.35 7.67
N LYS A 173 -16.65 2.98 8.65
CA LYS A 173 -17.11 4.24 9.26
C LYS A 173 -16.11 5.38 9.11
N ASP A 174 -16.64 6.55 8.78
CA ASP A 174 -15.91 7.82 8.81
C ASP A 174 -15.96 8.42 10.21
N TYR A 175 -14.79 8.67 10.80
CA TYR A 175 -14.62 9.31 12.10
C TYR A 175 -13.98 10.71 11.98
N THR A 176 -13.94 11.29 10.78
CA THR A 176 -13.42 12.64 10.56
C THR A 176 -14.24 13.65 11.37
N PRO A 177 -13.61 14.43 12.28
CA PRO A 177 -14.31 15.47 13.02
C PRO A 177 -14.91 16.51 12.06
N LYS A 178 -16.20 16.79 12.22
CA LYS A 178 -16.82 17.92 11.51
C LYS A 178 -16.27 19.21 12.11
N GLN A 179 -15.68 20.07 11.30
CA GLN A 179 -15.31 21.40 11.77
C GLN A 179 -16.58 22.14 12.20
N SER A 180 -16.61 22.65 13.43
CA SER A 180 -17.65 23.59 13.87
C SER A 180 -17.50 24.87 13.05
N LYS A 181 -18.58 25.30 12.40
CA LYS A 181 -18.64 26.61 11.74
C LYS A 181 -18.44 27.73 12.75
#